data_AF-A0A661PM66-F1
#
_entry.id   AF-A0A661PM66-F1
#
_cell.length_a   1.000
_cell.length_b   1.000
_cell.length_c   1.000
_cell.angle_alpha   90.00
_cell.angle_beta   90.00
_cell.angle_gamma   90.00
#
_symmetry.space_group_name_H-M   'P 1'
#
loop_
_entity.id
_entity.type
_entity.pdbx_description
1 polymer ?
#
loop_
_entity_poly.entity_id
_entity_poly.type
_entity_poly.pdbx_seq_one_letter_code
_entity_poly.pdbx_strand_id
1 'polypeptide(L)'
;MAGNVIKKTAEPREIPWQEASLDIWDSKYRLKDALGQPVDADLHATFERVARALSAVEEDEKKQRHWFERFLWALDNGAIPAGRITSNAGALAHKPATSTINCTVSATVEDSMDDILNKVHEAGLTLKAGCGIGYDFSTLRPRNAFVNGAGANTSGPLSFMDIYDSMCRTVASAGGRRGAQMATFDISHPDVLDFIKVKREDGRLRQFNLSLLITNEFVEAVKQDAEWPLCFPLTSKELDRDGLDLQDPAQVLWKDWPVKQDYVQNSVGEVACKVYRTIRAKQLWNVIMASTYDFAEPGFILIDKVNEMNNNWFCEEIRATNPCGEQPLPPYGSCLLGSINLTRFVENPFTAEALFNWDQFQEVAAVFTRMLDNVVEINGLPL
;
A
#
# COMPACT_ATOMS: atom_id res chain seq x y z
N MET A 1 38.54 23.53 30.39
CA MET A 1 37.36 24.36 30.08
C MET A 1 37.74 25.37 29.02
N ALA A 2 37.37 25.10 27.77
CA ALA A 2 37.27 26.09 26.71
C ALA A 2 36.06 25.65 25.90
N GLY A 3 34.99 26.46 25.95
CA GLY A 3 33.66 26.10 25.51
C GLY A 3 33.60 25.78 24.02
N ASN A 4 32.82 24.75 23.67
CA ASN A 4 32.30 24.55 22.33
C ASN A 4 31.44 25.76 21.98
N VAL A 5 32.02 26.69 21.24
CA VAL A 5 31.27 27.75 20.55
C VAL A 5 30.52 27.06 19.42
N ILE A 6 29.24 26.77 19.65
CA ILE A 6 28.30 26.43 18.59
C ILE A 6 28.37 27.61 17.61
N LYS A 7 28.98 27.38 16.44
CA LYS A 7 28.99 28.39 15.37
C LYS A 7 27.53 28.73 15.08
N LYS A 8 27.22 30.03 15.13
CA LYS A 8 25.93 30.57 14.72
C LYS A 8 25.69 30.12 13.28
N THR A 9 24.84 29.12 13.09
CA THR A 9 24.30 28.74 11.79
C THR A 9 23.63 29.99 11.22
N ALA A 10 23.89 30.30 9.94
CA ALA A 10 23.24 31.41 9.27
C ALA A 10 21.73 31.27 9.47
N GLU A 11 21.04 32.35 9.88
CA GLU A 11 19.60 32.29 10.09
C GLU A 11 18.94 31.81 8.78
N PRO A 12 18.22 30.67 8.80
CA PRO A 12 17.63 30.13 7.59
C PRO A 12 16.66 31.17 7.04
N ARG A 13 16.84 31.51 5.77
CA ARG A 13 15.94 32.41 5.05
C ARG A 13 14.59 31.71 4.95
N GLU A 14 13.70 31.95 5.91
CA GLU A 14 12.38 31.33 5.90
C GLU A 14 11.60 31.82 4.68
N ILE A 15 11.25 30.89 3.81
CA ILE A 15 10.36 31.15 2.68
C ILE A 15 8.95 31.27 3.26
N PRO A 16 8.25 32.40 3.08
CA PRO A 16 6.87 32.53 3.54
C PRO A 16 5.98 31.44 2.92
N TRP A 17 5.00 30.97 3.70
CA TRP A 17 4.03 30.00 3.21
C TRP A 17 3.27 30.56 2.01
N GLN A 18 3.11 29.73 0.98
CA GLN A 18 2.29 30.06 -0.18
C GLN A 18 0.81 30.00 0.21
N GLU A 19 -0.02 30.86 -0.40
CA GLU A 19 -1.46 30.88 -0.18
C GLU A 19 -2.10 29.50 -0.38
N ALA A 20 -1.70 28.78 -1.45
CA ALA A 20 -2.16 27.42 -1.70
C ALA A 20 -1.78 26.44 -0.58
N SER A 21 -0.61 26.59 0.05
CA SER A 21 -0.20 25.75 1.18
C SER A 21 -1.09 26.01 2.40
N LEU A 22 -1.43 27.27 2.66
CA LEU A 22 -2.31 27.65 3.77
C LEU A 22 -3.75 27.16 3.54
N ASP A 23 -4.26 27.24 2.31
CA ASP A 23 -5.59 26.73 1.94
C ASP A 23 -5.67 25.19 2.08
N ILE A 24 -4.64 24.48 1.62
CA ILE A 24 -4.55 23.02 1.80
C ILE A 24 -4.49 22.66 3.28
N TRP A 25 -3.68 23.38 4.07
CA TRP A 25 -3.61 23.16 5.51
C TRP A 25 -4.97 23.39 6.19
N ASP A 26 -5.61 24.54 5.96
CA ASP A 26 -6.88 24.88 6.58
C ASP A 26 -8.02 23.92 6.18
N SER A 27 -8.02 23.46 4.94
CA SER A 27 -9.07 22.56 4.43
C SER A 27 -8.85 21.08 4.74
N LYS A 28 -7.60 20.60 4.85
CA LYS A 28 -7.28 19.16 4.94
C LYS A 28 -6.62 18.71 6.24
N TYR A 29 -5.96 19.61 6.97
CA TYR A 29 -5.07 19.23 8.08
C TYR A 29 -5.35 19.97 9.39
N ARG A 30 -5.81 21.22 9.32
CA ARG A 30 -6.21 22.01 10.49
C ARG A 30 -7.36 21.32 11.20
N LEU A 31 -7.19 21.06 12.50
CA LEU A 31 -8.27 20.51 13.31
C LEU A 31 -9.36 21.57 13.49
N LYS A 32 -10.60 21.18 13.23
CA LYS A 32 -11.80 21.99 13.40
C LYS A 32 -12.83 21.19 14.19
N ASP A 33 -13.66 21.89 14.94
CA ASP A 33 -14.79 21.28 15.65
C ASP A 33 -15.97 20.97 14.72
N ALA A 34 -17.06 20.46 15.28
CA ALA A 34 -18.26 20.10 14.52
C ALA A 34 -18.98 21.31 13.87
N LEU A 35 -18.69 22.54 14.32
CA LEU A 35 -19.21 23.78 13.75
C LEU A 35 -18.25 24.39 12.73
N GLY A 36 -17.13 23.71 12.43
CA GLY A 36 -16.09 24.17 11.52
C GLY A 36 -15.18 25.23 12.13
N GLN A 37 -15.26 25.49 13.44
CA GLN A 37 -14.38 26.45 14.10
C GLN A 37 -12.99 25.84 14.30
N PRO A 38 -11.92 26.59 14.02
CA PRO A 38 -10.56 26.13 14.27
C PRO A 38 -10.30 25.74 15.73
N VAL A 39 -9.77 24.53 15.92
CA VAL A 39 -9.16 24.09 17.17
C VAL A 39 -7.67 24.40 17.14
N ASP A 40 -7.00 24.13 16.02
CA ASP A 40 -5.63 24.58 15.81
C ASP A 40 -5.64 26.06 15.39
N ALA A 41 -5.01 26.93 16.18
CA ALA A 41 -4.97 28.37 15.90
C ALA A 41 -4.18 28.70 14.62
N ASP A 42 -3.04 28.03 14.42
CA ASP A 42 -2.14 28.17 13.28
C ASP A 42 -1.42 26.85 12.99
N LEU A 43 -0.49 26.86 12.03
CA LEU A 43 0.27 25.67 11.63
C LEU A 43 1.19 25.15 12.75
N HIS A 44 1.74 26.04 13.58
CA HIS A 44 2.57 25.61 14.71
C HIS A 44 1.72 24.93 15.79
N ALA A 45 0.50 25.41 16.05
CA ALA A 45 -0.45 24.74 16.92
C ALA A 45 -0.81 23.32 16.42
N THR A 46 -0.90 23.12 15.09
CA THR A 46 -1.02 21.76 14.52
C THR A 46 0.20 20.89 14.88
N PHE A 47 1.43 21.42 14.77
CA PHE A 47 2.65 20.70 15.15
C PHE A 47 2.70 20.37 16.63
N GLU A 48 2.37 21.32 17.51
CA GLU A 48 2.28 21.09 18.94
C GLU A 48 1.28 20.00 19.29
N ARG A 49 0.09 19.99 18.67
CA ARG A 49 -0.92 18.95 18.87
C ARG A 49 -0.38 17.58 18.50
N VAL A 50 0.23 17.46 17.32
CA VAL A 50 0.80 16.18 16.82
C VAL A 50 1.92 15.70 17.74
N ALA A 51 2.88 16.58 18.06
CA ALA A 51 4.00 16.25 18.94
C ALA A 51 3.51 15.81 20.33
N ARG A 52 2.53 16.52 20.90
CA ARG A 52 1.95 16.20 22.21
C ARG A 52 1.24 14.86 22.22
N ALA A 53 0.44 14.59 21.19
CA ALA A 53 -0.27 13.33 21.07
C ALA A 53 0.69 12.14 20.97
N LEU A 54 1.74 12.28 20.17
CA LEU A 54 2.73 11.21 19.96
C LEU A 54 3.67 11.04 21.16
N SER A 55 4.00 12.11 21.88
CA SER A 55 4.82 11.98 23.08
C SER A 55 4.05 11.40 24.27
N ALA A 56 2.71 11.52 24.30
CA ALA A 56 1.89 11.07 25.42
C ALA A 56 1.86 9.54 25.62
N VAL A 57 2.29 8.76 24.62
CA VAL A 57 2.41 7.30 24.71
C VAL A 57 3.61 6.86 25.54
N GLU A 58 4.55 7.76 25.78
CA GLU A 58 5.76 7.48 26.55
C GLU A 58 5.41 7.20 28.02
N GLU A 59 6.17 6.30 28.64
CA GLU A 59 5.86 5.69 29.95
C GLU A 59 5.74 6.69 31.11
N ASP A 60 6.53 7.77 31.10
CA ASP A 60 6.63 8.71 32.21
C ASP A 60 6.69 10.17 31.76
N GLU A 61 6.27 11.09 32.64
CA GLU A 61 6.18 12.53 32.34
C GLU A 61 7.50 13.15 31.87
N LYS A 62 8.65 12.61 32.32
CA LYS A 62 9.97 13.11 31.92
C LYS A 62 10.26 12.72 30.47
N LYS A 63 9.99 11.47 30.08
CA LYS A 63 10.09 11.01 28.69
C LYS A 63 9.07 11.71 27.79
N GLN A 64 7.83 11.85 28.24
CA GLN A 64 6.78 12.57 27.51
C GLN A 64 7.23 14.00 27.21
N ARG A 65 7.75 14.72 28.22
CA ARG A 65 8.26 16.09 28.01
C ARG A 65 9.46 16.12 27.08
N HIS A 66 10.43 15.22 27.27
CA HIS A 66 11.62 15.14 26.42
C HIS A 66 11.22 14.93 24.96
N TRP A 67 10.39 13.91 24.68
CA TRP A 67 9.98 13.59 23.33
C TRP A 67 9.04 14.62 22.73
N PHE A 68 8.18 15.27 23.52
CA PHE A 68 7.40 16.43 23.05
C PHE A 68 8.32 17.52 22.48
N GLU A 69 9.33 17.94 23.24
CA GLU A 69 10.28 18.98 22.84
C GLU A 69 11.08 18.55 21.60
N ARG A 70 11.54 17.28 21.55
CA ARG A 70 12.29 16.72 20.41
C ARG A 70 11.43 16.60 19.15
N PHE A 71 10.20 16.13 19.28
CA PHE A 71 9.27 15.95 18.17
C PHE A 71 8.87 17.30 17.58
N LEU A 72 8.50 18.28 18.40
CA LEU A 72 8.21 19.63 17.92
C LEU A 72 9.41 20.24 17.20
N TRP A 73 10.61 20.11 17.76
CA TRP A 73 11.85 20.54 17.11
C TRP A 73 12.04 19.89 15.74
N ALA A 74 11.81 18.58 15.60
CA ALA A 74 11.96 17.90 14.30
C ALA A 74 10.94 18.41 13.27
N LEU A 75 9.70 18.68 13.67
CA LEU A 75 8.65 19.25 12.80
C LEU A 75 9.05 20.63 12.29
N ASP A 76 9.53 21.51 13.18
CA ASP A 76 10.01 22.84 12.83
C ASP A 76 11.24 22.79 11.90
N ASN A 77 12.06 21.73 12.02
CA ASN A 77 13.25 21.49 11.21
C ASN A 77 13.02 20.62 9.96
N GLY A 78 11.76 20.51 9.52
CA GLY A 78 11.44 19.98 8.19
C GLY A 78 11.02 18.51 8.14
N ALA A 79 10.81 17.85 9.29
CA ALA A 79 10.06 16.59 9.33
C ALA A 79 8.57 16.87 9.09
N ILE A 80 7.96 16.10 8.18
CA ILE A 80 6.57 16.26 7.78
C ILE A 80 5.89 14.89 7.93
N PRO A 81 5.13 14.65 9.01
CA PRO A 81 4.31 13.46 9.15
C PRO A 81 3.33 13.35 8.00
N ALA A 82 3.00 12.11 7.60
CA ALA A 82 2.03 11.94 6.54
C ALA A 82 0.64 12.45 6.94
N GLY A 83 -0.16 12.77 5.92
CA GLY A 83 -1.38 13.56 6.10
C GLY A 83 -2.50 12.95 6.96
N ARG A 84 -2.40 11.68 7.38
CA ARG A 84 -3.32 11.07 8.37
C ARG A 84 -2.83 11.33 9.79
N ILE A 85 -1.54 11.19 10.04
CA ILE A 85 -0.90 11.59 11.30
C ILE A 85 -1.20 13.06 11.61
N THR A 86 -0.93 13.98 10.67
CA THR A 86 -1.16 15.42 10.87
C THR A 86 -2.63 15.76 11.18
N SER A 87 -3.56 15.11 10.50
CA SER A 87 -5.00 15.39 10.61
C SER A 87 -5.64 14.78 11.86
N ASN A 88 -5.12 13.64 12.34
CA ASN A 88 -5.84 12.78 13.28
C ASN A 88 -5.12 12.57 14.63
N ALA A 89 -3.80 12.74 14.71
CA ALA A 89 -3.09 12.62 15.99
C ALA A 89 -3.59 13.67 16.99
N GLY A 90 -4.08 13.24 18.16
CA GLY A 90 -4.68 14.12 19.17
C GLY A 90 -6.07 14.68 18.80
N ALA A 91 -6.74 14.14 17.78
CA ALA A 91 -8.05 14.64 17.33
C ALA A 91 -9.25 13.81 17.83
N LEU A 92 -9.05 12.80 18.69
CA LEU A 92 -10.09 11.82 19.05
C LEU A 92 -11.40 12.44 19.56
N ALA A 93 -11.33 13.54 20.30
CA ALA A 93 -12.52 14.24 20.80
C ALA A 93 -13.43 14.78 19.67
N HIS A 94 -12.88 15.01 18.48
CA HIS A 94 -13.59 15.56 17.31
C HIS A 94 -13.70 14.56 16.15
N LYS A 95 -12.78 13.59 16.08
CA LYS A 95 -12.66 12.57 15.02
C LYS A 95 -12.45 11.17 15.63
N PRO A 96 -13.43 10.61 16.36
CA PRO A 96 -13.24 9.42 17.20
C PRO A 96 -12.99 8.12 16.44
N ALA A 97 -13.37 8.04 15.16
CA ALA A 97 -13.27 6.84 14.34
C ALA A 97 -12.35 7.06 13.13
N THR A 98 -11.16 7.61 13.37
CA THR A 98 -10.14 7.86 12.34
C THR A 98 -8.81 7.23 12.71
N SER A 99 -8.05 6.84 11.69
CA SER A 99 -6.72 6.24 11.88
C SER A 99 -5.61 7.24 11.58
N THR A 100 -4.48 7.11 12.27
CA THR A 100 -3.23 7.82 11.90
C THR A 100 -2.45 7.11 10.80
N ILE A 101 -2.81 5.86 10.46
CA ILE A 101 -2.24 5.08 9.36
C ILE A 101 -2.69 5.64 8.02
N ASN A 102 -1.77 5.71 7.07
CA ASN A 102 -2.06 6.21 5.73
C ASN A 102 -2.60 5.13 4.81
N CYS A 103 -1.94 3.98 4.79
CA CYS A 103 -2.29 2.87 3.91
C CYS A 103 -2.06 1.53 4.59
N THR A 104 -2.72 0.50 4.09
CA THR A 104 -2.54 -0.89 4.51
C THR A 104 -2.52 -1.83 3.30
N VAL A 105 -2.17 -3.08 3.54
CA VAL A 105 -2.44 -4.20 2.65
C VAL A 105 -3.42 -5.13 3.36
N SER A 106 -4.44 -5.56 2.62
CA SER A 106 -5.44 -6.51 3.12
C SER A 106 -4.81 -7.86 3.46
N ALA A 107 -5.52 -8.68 4.21
CA ALA A 107 -5.18 -10.10 4.29
C ALA A 107 -5.22 -10.74 2.89
N THR A 108 -4.66 -11.95 2.78
CA THR A 108 -4.91 -12.80 1.62
C THR A 108 -6.42 -13.01 1.46
N VAL A 109 -6.95 -12.75 0.27
CA VAL A 109 -8.36 -13.01 -0.05
C VAL A 109 -8.47 -14.48 -0.43
N GLU A 110 -9.21 -15.28 0.33
CA GLU A 110 -9.43 -16.69 0.02
C GLU A 110 -10.54 -16.86 -1.02
N ASP A 111 -10.45 -17.94 -1.79
CA ASP A 111 -11.36 -18.24 -2.91
C ASP A 111 -12.71 -18.83 -2.43
N SER A 112 -13.41 -18.07 -1.60
CA SER A 112 -14.75 -18.41 -1.09
C SER A 112 -15.62 -17.16 -1.00
N MET A 113 -16.94 -17.31 -1.18
CA MET A 113 -17.86 -16.18 -1.10
C MET A 113 -17.85 -15.54 0.31
N ASP A 114 -17.71 -16.35 1.35
CA ASP A 114 -17.69 -15.86 2.73
C ASP A 114 -16.47 -14.99 2.98
N ASP A 115 -15.27 -15.48 2.64
CA ASP A 115 -14.04 -14.70 2.83
C ASP A 115 -14.00 -13.46 1.94
N ILE A 116 -14.38 -13.58 0.65
CA ILE A 116 -14.43 -12.42 -0.27
C ILE A 116 -15.30 -11.30 0.31
N LEU A 117 -16.49 -11.60 0.83
CA LEU A 117 -17.40 -10.60 1.38
C LEU A 117 -16.93 -10.09 2.75
N ASN A 118 -16.32 -10.93 3.58
CA ASN A 118 -15.69 -10.51 4.83
C ASN A 118 -14.54 -9.52 4.56
N LYS A 119 -13.71 -9.77 3.54
CA LYS A 119 -12.64 -8.84 3.12
C LYS A 119 -13.18 -7.54 2.51
N VAL A 120 -14.32 -7.56 1.83
CA VAL A 120 -15.02 -6.32 1.44
C VAL A 120 -15.45 -5.52 2.67
N HIS A 121 -15.94 -6.18 3.73
CA HIS A 121 -16.33 -5.51 4.96
C HIS A 121 -15.12 -4.89 5.68
N GLU A 122 -14.03 -5.64 5.86
CA GLU A 122 -12.76 -5.13 6.41
C GLU A 122 -12.24 -3.91 5.62
N ALA A 123 -12.26 -4.01 4.29
CA ALA A 123 -11.88 -2.93 3.39
C ALA A 123 -12.74 -1.67 3.58
N GLY A 124 -14.06 -1.84 3.72
CA GLY A 124 -14.99 -0.73 3.95
C GLY A 124 -14.72 0.01 5.26
N LEU A 125 -14.42 -0.72 6.34
CA LEU A 125 -14.04 -0.13 7.62
C LEU A 125 -12.71 0.62 7.53
N THR A 126 -11.72 0.02 6.86
CA THR A 126 -10.39 0.60 6.63
C THR A 126 -10.46 1.92 5.85
N LEU A 127 -11.21 1.93 4.74
CA LEU A 127 -11.42 3.13 3.93
C LEU A 127 -12.21 4.20 4.68
N LYS A 128 -13.19 3.81 5.51
CA LYS A 128 -13.96 4.73 6.35
C LYS A 128 -13.07 5.42 7.40
N ALA A 129 -12.10 4.69 7.97
CA ALA A 129 -11.10 5.26 8.88
C ALA A 129 -10.10 6.20 8.16
N GLY A 130 -10.11 6.18 6.82
CA GLY A 130 -9.32 7.04 5.95
C GLY A 130 -8.08 6.39 5.35
N CYS A 131 -7.84 5.11 5.60
CA CYS A 131 -6.69 4.41 5.06
C CYS A 131 -6.93 4.00 3.61
N GLY A 132 -5.90 4.14 2.77
CA GLY A 132 -5.86 3.46 1.47
C GLY A 132 -5.53 1.97 1.67
N ILE A 133 -5.90 1.09 0.73
CA ILE A 133 -5.74 -0.36 0.92
C ILE A 133 -5.33 -1.10 -0.36
N GLY A 134 -4.36 -1.99 -0.25
CA GLY A 134 -3.94 -2.89 -1.34
C GLY A 134 -4.43 -4.32 -1.17
N TYR A 135 -4.56 -5.06 -2.27
CA TYR A 135 -5.01 -6.45 -2.30
C TYR A 135 -4.26 -7.25 -3.36
N ASP A 136 -4.10 -8.55 -3.12
CA ASP A 136 -3.80 -9.54 -4.16
C ASP A 136 -5.10 -10.27 -4.54
N PHE A 137 -5.52 -10.15 -5.80
CA PHE A 137 -6.71 -10.86 -6.32
C PHE A 137 -6.36 -12.14 -7.10
N SER A 138 -5.08 -12.52 -7.16
CA SER A 138 -4.59 -13.69 -7.90
C SER A 138 -5.09 -15.01 -7.34
N THR A 139 -5.55 -15.02 -6.09
CA THR A 139 -6.08 -16.19 -5.38
C THR A 139 -7.49 -16.56 -5.80
N LEU A 140 -8.22 -15.69 -6.50
CA LEU A 140 -9.60 -15.96 -6.91
C LEU A 140 -9.66 -16.77 -8.20
N ARG A 141 -10.45 -17.84 -8.21
CA ARG A 141 -10.51 -18.75 -9.37
C ARG A 141 -10.94 -18.04 -10.67
N PRO A 142 -10.40 -18.46 -11.82
CA PRO A 142 -10.62 -17.79 -13.08
C PRO A 142 -12.07 -17.89 -13.56
N ARG A 143 -12.49 -16.95 -14.41
CA ARG A 143 -13.80 -16.96 -15.04
C ARG A 143 -14.09 -18.31 -15.69
N ASN A 144 -15.34 -18.74 -15.57
CA ASN A 144 -15.84 -20.03 -16.03
C ASN A 144 -15.32 -21.27 -15.26
N ALA A 145 -14.49 -21.11 -14.23
CA ALA A 145 -14.17 -22.22 -13.34
C ALA A 145 -15.42 -22.69 -12.59
N PHE A 146 -15.50 -23.99 -12.36
CA PHE A 146 -16.65 -24.62 -11.73
C PHE A 146 -16.68 -24.36 -10.22
N VAL A 147 -17.88 -24.11 -9.68
CA VAL A 147 -18.12 -23.88 -8.25
C VAL A 147 -18.97 -25.03 -7.71
N ASN A 148 -18.30 -25.96 -7.01
CA ASN A 148 -18.95 -27.18 -6.52
C ASN A 148 -20.19 -26.92 -5.66
N GLY A 149 -20.14 -25.96 -4.74
CA GLY A 149 -21.26 -25.65 -3.84
C GLY A 149 -22.48 -25.02 -4.54
N ALA A 150 -22.26 -24.33 -5.66
CA ALA A 150 -23.32 -23.66 -6.42
C ALA A 150 -23.80 -24.46 -7.64
N GLY A 151 -23.05 -25.50 -8.06
CA GLY A 151 -23.33 -26.26 -9.29
C GLY A 151 -23.25 -25.41 -10.57
N ALA A 152 -22.51 -24.30 -10.53
CA ALA A 152 -22.45 -23.30 -11.58
C ALA A 152 -21.01 -22.82 -11.81
N ASN A 153 -20.80 -22.01 -12.84
CA ASN A 153 -19.51 -21.42 -13.16
C ASN A 153 -19.39 -20.00 -12.60
N THR A 154 -18.19 -19.62 -12.15
CA THR A 154 -17.91 -18.28 -11.61
C THR A 154 -17.75 -17.21 -12.71
N SER A 155 -18.01 -15.95 -12.35
CA SER A 155 -17.72 -14.77 -13.18
C SER A 155 -16.26 -14.32 -13.14
N GLY A 156 -15.44 -14.90 -12.26
CA GLY A 156 -14.01 -14.64 -12.10
C GLY A 156 -13.67 -13.40 -11.26
N PRO A 157 -12.38 -13.19 -10.92
CA PRO A 157 -11.87 -12.14 -10.04
C PRO A 157 -12.42 -10.74 -10.33
N LEU A 158 -12.42 -10.31 -11.59
CA LEU A 158 -12.77 -8.93 -11.95
C LEU A 158 -14.21 -8.57 -11.56
N SER A 159 -15.14 -9.53 -11.57
CA SER A 159 -16.52 -9.31 -11.15
C SER A 159 -16.62 -9.07 -9.63
N PHE A 160 -15.75 -9.69 -8.84
CA PHE A 160 -15.67 -9.44 -7.41
C PHE A 160 -14.99 -8.10 -7.14
N MET A 161 -13.95 -7.74 -7.91
CA MET A 161 -13.34 -6.42 -7.83
C MET A 161 -14.35 -5.28 -8.06
N ASP A 162 -15.37 -5.48 -8.91
CA ASP A 162 -16.45 -4.51 -9.11
C ASP A 162 -17.25 -4.24 -7.81
N ILE A 163 -17.34 -5.22 -6.90
CA ILE A 163 -17.93 -5.04 -5.56
C ILE A 163 -17.05 -4.12 -4.71
N TYR A 164 -15.74 -4.36 -4.69
CA TYR A 164 -14.78 -3.51 -3.97
C TYR A 164 -14.74 -2.08 -4.52
N ASP A 165 -14.79 -1.91 -5.84
CA ASP A 165 -14.83 -0.58 -6.47
C ASP A 165 -16.10 0.18 -6.07
N SER A 166 -17.25 -0.50 -6.09
CA SER A 166 -18.54 0.08 -5.69
C SER A 166 -18.58 0.44 -4.21
N MET A 167 -18.04 -0.43 -3.35
CA MET A 167 -17.90 -0.18 -1.92
C MET A 167 -17.02 1.05 -1.68
N CYS A 168 -15.83 1.11 -2.27
CA CYS A 168 -14.91 2.22 -2.08
C CYS A 168 -15.51 3.55 -2.55
N ARG A 169 -16.20 3.54 -3.70
CA ARG A 169 -16.91 4.71 -4.22
C ARG A 169 -17.97 5.22 -3.23
N THR A 170 -18.70 4.31 -2.59
CA THR A 170 -19.75 4.63 -1.62
C THR A 170 -19.18 5.15 -0.31
N VAL A 171 -18.10 4.54 0.20
CA VAL A 171 -17.44 5.00 1.43
C VAL A 171 -16.77 6.37 1.21
N ALA A 172 -16.12 6.56 0.06
CA ALA A 172 -15.45 7.81 -0.29
C ALA A 172 -16.40 9.00 -0.43
N SER A 173 -17.68 8.79 -0.75
CA SER A 173 -18.66 9.89 -0.85
C SER A 173 -19.09 10.44 0.51
N ALA A 174 -18.92 9.66 1.59
CA ALA A 174 -19.26 10.05 2.95
C ALA A 174 -18.12 10.79 3.68
N GLY A 175 -16.88 10.73 3.17
CA GLY A 175 -15.70 11.36 3.77
C GLY A 175 -15.07 12.42 2.87
N GLY A 176 -14.49 13.48 3.45
CA GLY A 176 -13.87 14.59 2.69
C GLY A 176 -12.62 14.26 1.86
N ARG A 177 -12.29 12.97 1.66
CA ARG A 177 -11.16 12.47 0.85
C ARG A 177 -11.59 11.25 0.04
N ARG A 178 -11.12 11.18 -1.21
CA ARG A 178 -11.34 10.04 -2.11
C ARG A 178 -10.65 8.78 -1.54
N GLY A 179 -11.35 7.65 -1.55
CA GLY A 179 -10.77 6.34 -1.26
C GLY A 179 -9.86 5.89 -2.41
N ALA A 180 -8.76 5.22 -2.08
CA ALA A 180 -7.81 4.73 -3.06
C ALA A 180 -7.43 3.29 -2.73
N GLN A 181 -7.38 2.45 -3.76
CA GLN A 181 -7.10 1.03 -3.63
C GLN A 181 -5.97 0.60 -4.58
N MET A 182 -5.21 -0.44 -4.23
CA MET A 182 -4.30 -1.15 -5.16
C MET A 182 -4.83 -2.55 -5.39
N ALA A 183 -4.88 -3.01 -6.64
CA ALA A 183 -5.06 -4.41 -6.96
C ALA A 183 -3.81 -4.94 -7.66
N THR A 184 -3.20 -5.97 -7.06
CA THR A 184 -2.16 -6.76 -7.70
C THR A 184 -2.73 -8.04 -8.30
N PHE A 185 -2.06 -8.51 -9.37
CA PHE A 185 -2.51 -9.67 -10.12
C PHE A 185 -1.34 -10.43 -10.74
N ASP A 186 -1.29 -11.74 -10.55
CA ASP A 186 -0.22 -12.61 -11.01
C ASP A 186 -0.21 -12.70 -12.55
N ILE A 187 0.98 -12.56 -13.13
CA ILE A 187 1.18 -12.59 -14.58
C ILE A 187 0.82 -13.94 -15.21
N SER A 188 0.79 -15.03 -14.44
CA SER A 188 0.34 -16.36 -14.88
C SER A 188 -1.15 -16.59 -14.69
N HIS A 189 -1.92 -15.68 -14.11
CA HIS A 189 -3.34 -15.93 -13.85
C HIS A 189 -4.14 -16.05 -15.17
N PRO A 190 -5.09 -17.01 -15.33
CA PRO A 190 -5.82 -17.19 -16.59
C PRO A 190 -6.60 -15.97 -17.08
N ASP A 191 -7.08 -15.13 -16.16
CA ASP A 191 -7.80 -13.88 -16.46
C ASP A 191 -6.88 -12.65 -16.63
N VAL A 192 -5.54 -12.83 -16.70
CA VAL A 192 -4.58 -11.71 -16.75
C VAL A 192 -4.80 -10.77 -17.94
N LEU A 193 -5.22 -11.30 -19.09
CA LEU A 193 -5.51 -10.49 -20.27
C LEU A 193 -6.72 -9.56 -20.07
N ASP A 194 -7.72 -10.01 -19.31
CA ASP A 194 -8.89 -9.20 -18.98
C ASP A 194 -8.51 -8.15 -17.93
N PHE A 195 -7.70 -8.52 -16.94
CA PHE A 195 -7.14 -7.59 -15.95
C PHE A 195 -6.37 -6.43 -16.62
N ILE A 196 -5.47 -6.74 -17.58
CA ILE A 196 -4.69 -5.71 -18.30
C ILE A 196 -5.59 -4.73 -19.06
N LYS A 197 -6.74 -5.19 -19.55
CA LYS A 197 -7.63 -4.42 -20.43
C LYS A 197 -8.82 -3.81 -19.70
N VAL A 198 -9.01 -4.09 -18.42
CA VAL A 198 -10.27 -3.78 -17.71
C VAL A 198 -10.61 -2.28 -17.73
N LYS A 199 -9.60 -1.40 -17.67
CA LYS A 199 -9.79 0.06 -17.72
C LYS A 199 -10.01 0.65 -19.11
N ARG A 200 -10.00 -0.18 -20.16
CA ARG A 200 -10.48 0.22 -21.48
C ARG A 200 -12.00 0.44 -21.48
N GLU A 201 -12.69 -0.22 -20.55
CA GLU A 201 -14.09 0.04 -20.27
C GLU A 201 -14.22 1.30 -19.42
N ASP A 202 -14.84 2.34 -20.00
CA ASP A 202 -14.99 3.61 -19.30
C ASP A 202 -15.79 3.43 -17.99
N GLY A 203 -15.28 3.99 -16.90
CA GLY A 203 -15.96 3.93 -15.60
C GLY A 203 -15.56 2.76 -14.72
N ARG A 204 -14.94 1.71 -15.26
CA ARG A 204 -14.72 0.47 -14.53
C ARG A 204 -13.42 0.48 -13.73
N LEU A 205 -13.47 -0.03 -12.49
CA LEU A 205 -12.36 -0.10 -11.53
C LEU A 205 -11.61 1.24 -11.30
N ARG A 206 -12.33 2.37 -11.33
CA ARG A 206 -11.76 3.73 -11.17
C ARG A 206 -11.21 4.02 -9.76
N GLN A 207 -11.54 3.22 -8.75
CA GLN A 207 -11.01 3.38 -7.39
C GLN A 207 -9.74 2.57 -7.14
N PHE A 208 -9.33 1.74 -8.10
CA PHE A 208 -8.09 0.97 -8.04
C PHE A 208 -6.98 1.64 -8.84
N ASN A 209 -5.74 1.50 -8.39
CA ASN A 209 -4.57 1.38 -9.25
C ASN A 209 -4.34 -0.11 -9.50
N LEU A 210 -4.01 -0.50 -10.73
CA LEU A 210 -3.80 -1.89 -11.11
C LEU A 210 -2.32 -2.16 -11.36
N SER A 211 -1.77 -3.24 -10.80
CA SER A 211 -0.39 -3.65 -11.05
C SER A 211 -0.27 -5.16 -11.26
N LEU A 212 0.64 -5.56 -12.15
CA LEU A 212 0.96 -6.97 -12.37
C LEU A 212 2.14 -7.39 -11.50
N LEU A 213 2.05 -8.59 -10.91
CA LEU A 213 3.16 -9.25 -10.26
C LEU A 213 4.00 -9.95 -11.33
N ILE A 214 5.13 -9.35 -11.67
CA ILE A 214 6.05 -9.81 -12.71
C ILE A 214 7.20 -10.59 -12.06
N THR A 215 7.35 -11.85 -12.47
CA THR A 215 8.46 -12.71 -12.05
C THR A 215 9.66 -12.58 -12.99
N ASN A 216 10.85 -12.93 -12.50
CA ASN A 216 12.06 -13.03 -13.31
C ASN A 216 11.88 -14.07 -14.43
N GLU A 217 11.17 -15.17 -14.15
CA GLU A 217 10.85 -16.20 -15.13
C GLU A 217 10.08 -15.64 -16.33
N PHE A 218 9.07 -14.81 -16.09
CA PHE A 218 8.32 -14.17 -17.16
C PHE A 218 9.20 -13.22 -17.98
N VAL A 219 10.06 -12.43 -17.33
CA VAL A 219 11.00 -11.52 -18.01
C VAL A 219 11.95 -12.30 -18.93
N GLU A 220 12.48 -13.44 -18.48
CA GLU A 220 13.31 -14.30 -19.31
C GLU A 220 12.52 -14.94 -20.46
N ALA A 221 11.29 -15.38 -20.22
CA ALA A 221 10.40 -15.90 -21.25
C ALA A 221 10.13 -14.84 -22.35
N VAL A 222 9.94 -13.56 -21.98
CA VAL A 222 9.80 -12.45 -22.93
C VAL A 222 11.06 -12.26 -23.77
N LYS A 223 12.25 -12.25 -23.15
CA LYS A 223 13.53 -12.10 -23.87
C LYS A 223 13.74 -13.23 -24.89
N GLN A 224 13.39 -14.45 -24.51
CA GLN A 224 13.59 -15.66 -25.32
C GLN A 224 12.45 -15.93 -26.31
N ASP A 225 11.38 -15.12 -26.32
CA ASP A 225 10.16 -15.39 -27.09
C ASP A 225 9.52 -16.75 -26.78
N ALA A 226 9.66 -17.18 -25.53
CA ALA A 226 9.16 -18.44 -25.05
C ALA A 226 7.63 -18.41 -24.89
N GLU A 227 7.09 -19.61 -24.73
CA GLU A 227 5.71 -19.80 -24.32
C GLU A 227 5.55 -19.55 -22.82
N TRP A 228 4.41 -18.96 -22.43
CA TRP A 228 4.05 -18.61 -21.07
C TRP A 228 2.72 -19.29 -20.72
N PRO A 229 2.72 -20.22 -19.75
CA PRO A 229 1.52 -20.89 -19.31
C PRO A 229 0.69 -19.98 -18.40
N LEU A 230 -0.61 -19.94 -18.65
CA LEU A 230 -1.59 -19.35 -17.76
C LEU A 230 -2.23 -20.48 -16.95
N CYS A 231 -2.10 -20.42 -15.63
CA CYS A 231 -2.41 -21.52 -14.73
C CYS A 231 -3.05 -21.07 -13.42
N PHE A 232 -3.80 -21.96 -12.79
CA PHE A 232 -4.44 -21.72 -11.49
C PHE A 232 -4.45 -23.00 -10.64
N PRO A 233 -4.37 -22.90 -9.30
CA PRO A 233 -4.39 -24.06 -8.40
C PRO A 233 -5.50 -25.07 -8.66
N LEU A 234 -5.18 -26.34 -8.43
CA LEU A 234 -6.05 -27.48 -8.64
C LEU A 234 -6.44 -28.11 -7.29
N THR A 235 -7.73 -28.31 -7.06
CA THR A 235 -8.22 -29.10 -5.92
C THR A 235 -8.21 -30.60 -6.23
N SER A 236 -8.15 -31.47 -5.21
CA SER A 236 -8.18 -32.93 -5.44
C SER A 236 -9.43 -33.38 -6.20
N LYS A 237 -10.58 -32.73 -5.95
CA LYS A 237 -11.83 -33.02 -6.66
C LYS A 237 -11.75 -32.70 -8.15
N GLU A 238 -11.06 -31.62 -8.51
CA GLU A 238 -10.87 -31.23 -9.90
C GLU A 238 -9.85 -32.12 -10.59
N LEU A 239 -8.79 -32.54 -9.88
CA LEU A 239 -7.84 -33.53 -10.38
C LEU A 239 -8.56 -34.83 -10.76
N ASP A 240 -9.41 -35.36 -9.88
CA ASP A 240 -10.17 -36.58 -10.13
C ASP A 240 -11.19 -36.41 -11.26
N ARG A 241 -11.90 -35.27 -11.31
CA ARG A 241 -12.92 -34.98 -12.33
C ARG A 241 -12.31 -34.82 -13.71
N ASP A 242 -11.21 -34.09 -13.82
CA ASP A 242 -10.59 -33.72 -15.09
C ASP A 242 -9.58 -34.79 -15.58
N GLY A 243 -9.18 -35.72 -14.71
CA GLY A 243 -8.26 -36.81 -15.04
C GLY A 243 -6.86 -36.33 -15.44
N LEU A 244 -6.37 -35.27 -14.80
CA LEU A 244 -5.10 -34.61 -15.17
C LEU A 244 -3.90 -35.45 -14.73
N ASP A 245 -2.85 -35.43 -15.54
CA ASP A 245 -1.56 -36.02 -15.18
C ASP A 245 -0.68 -34.98 -14.46
N LEU A 246 -0.44 -35.20 -13.16
CA LEU A 246 0.39 -34.33 -12.33
C LEU A 246 1.87 -34.27 -12.78
N GLN A 247 2.30 -35.22 -13.63
CA GLN A 247 3.65 -35.28 -14.17
C GLN A 247 3.79 -34.68 -15.57
N ASP A 248 2.68 -34.28 -16.20
CA ASP A 248 2.69 -33.63 -17.51
C ASP A 248 2.76 -32.09 -17.34
N PRO A 249 3.92 -31.46 -17.62
CA PRO A 249 4.09 -30.01 -17.48
C PRO A 249 3.23 -29.20 -18.46
N ALA A 250 2.65 -29.83 -19.49
CA ALA A 250 1.67 -29.17 -20.35
C ALA A 250 0.28 -29.05 -19.70
N GLN A 251 0.00 -29.86 -18.67
CA GLN A 251 -1.28 -29.88 -17.95
C GLN A 251 -1.18 -29.27 -16.55
N VAL A 252 -0.08 -29.51 -15.83
CA VAL A 252 0.08 -29.13 -14.43
C VAL A 252 1.48 -28.57 -14.19
N LEU A 253 1.55 -27.44 -13.50
CA LEU A 253 2.80 -26.83 -13.04
C LEU A 253 2.80 -26.77 -11.52
N TRP A 254 3.95 -27.05 -10.91
CA TRP A 254 4.15 -26.86 -9.48
C TRP A 254 4.63 -25.43 -9.25
N LYS A 255 3.90 -24.67 -8.44
CA LYS A 255 4.22 -23.27 -8.11
C LYS A 255 4.10 -23.04 -6.61
N ASP A 256 4.89 -22.10 -6.09
CA ASP A 256 4.59 -21.54 -4.78
C ASP A 256 3.30 -20.71 -4.87
N TRP A 257 2.48 -20.78 -3.83
CA TRP A 257 1.17 -20.15 -3.80
C TRP A 257 0.81 -19.71 -2.37
N PRO A 258 0.23 -18.51 -2.20
CA PRO A 258 -0.03 -17.93 -0.86
C PRO A 258 -1.07 -18.71 -0.04
N VAL A 259 -1.93 -19.49 -0.69
CA VAL A 259 -2.97 -20.32 -0.05
C VAL A 259 -2.76 -21.77 -0.40
N LYS A 260 -2.46 -22.62 0.58
CA LYS A 260 -2.17 -24.04 0.31
C LYS A 260 -3.33 -24.97 0.67
N GLN A 261 -4.26 -24.49 1.48
CA GLN A 261 -5.42 -25.26 1.92
C GLN A 261 -6.29 -25.68 0.73
N ASP A 262 -6.79 -26.92 0.79
CA ASP A 262 -7.69 -27.53 -0.21
C ASP A 262 -7.12 -27.78 -1.62
N TYR A 263 -5.88 -27.36 -1.89
CA TYR A 263 -5.18 -27.64 -3.14
C TYR A 263 -4.24 -28.85 -3.03
N VAL A 264 -3.99 -29.47 -4.19
CA VAL A 264 -3.03 -30.58 -4.30
C VAL A 264 -1.61 -30.05 -4.13
N GLN A 265 -0.85 -30.66 -3.22
CA GLN A 265 0.52 -30.25 -2.88
C GLN A 265 1.52 -31.39 -3.10
N ASN A 266 2.77 -31.02 -3.42
CA ASN A 266 3.88 -31.98 -3.46
C ASN A 266 4.64 -32.03 -2.12
N SER A 267 5.69 -32.85 -2.04
CA SER A 267 6.47 -33.08 -0.81
C SER A 267 7.29 -31.87 -0.34
N VAL A 268 7.49 -30.86 -1.19
CA VAL A 268 8.22 -29.62 -0.85
C VAL A 268 7.29 -28.43 -0.61
N GLY A 269 5.97 -28.65 -0.64
CA GLY A 269 4.96 -27.64 -0.31
C GLY A 269 4.58 -26.70 -1.46
N GLU A 270 4.89 -27.06 -2.70
CA GLU A 270 4.37 -26.37 -3.89
C GLU A 270 2.95 -26.87 -4.21
N VAL A 271 2.16 -25.99 -4.82
CA VAL A 271 0.78 -26.26 -5.22
C VAL A 271 0.72 -26.63 -6.69
N ALA A 272 -0.05 -27.67 -7.02
CA ALA A 272 -0.34 -28.06 -8.39
C ALA A 272 -1.28 -27.05 -9.04
N CYS A 273 -0.84 -26.40 -10.11
CA CYS A 273 -1.58 -25.43 -10.89
C CYS A 273 -1.92 -26.00 -12.26
N LYS A 274 -3.22 -26.14 -12.55
CA LYS A 274 -3.71 -26.54 -13.87
C LYS A 274 -3.39 -25.47 -14.90
N VAL A 275 -2.80 -25.86 -16.02
CA VAL A 275 -2.59 -25.01 -17.19
C VAL A 275 -3.91 -24.89 -17.97
N TYR A 276 -4.42 -23.67 -18.09
CA TYR A 276 -5.65 -23.38 -18.84
C TYR A 276 -5.36 -23.07 -20.30
N ARG A 277 -4.25 -22.37 -20.53
CA ARG A 277 -3.85 -21.90 -21.85
C ARG A 277 -2.38 -21.51 -21.84
N THR A 278 -1.74 -21.65 -22.99
CA THR A 278 -0.39 -21.12 -23.22
C THR A 278 -0.44 -19.96 -24.22
N ILE A 279 0.35 -18.91 -23.97
CA ILE A 279 0.48 -17.74 -24.84
C ILE A 279 1.95 -17.39 -25.04
N ARG A 280 2.31 -16.69 -26.12
CA ARG A 280 3.70 -16.21 -26.27
C ARG A 280 3.97 -15.08 -25.28
N ALA A 281 5.06 -15.18 -24.53
CA ALA A 281 5.41 -14.20 -23.50
C ALA A 281 5.53 -12.78 -24.09
N LYS A 282 6.16 -12.63 -25.27
CA LYS A 282 6.21 -11.35 -25.99
C LYS A 282 4.85 -10.80 -26.38
N GLN A 283 3.88 -11.65 -26.71
CA GLN A 283 2.52 -11.19 -27.01
C GLN A 283 1.86 -10.62 -25.75
N LEU A 284 1.99 -11.31 -24.61
CA LEU A 284 1.48 -10.78 -23.34
C LEU A 284 2.16 -9.45 -22.97
N TRP A 285 3.48 -9.38 -23.08
CA TRP A 285 4.26 -8.16 -22.86
C TRP A 285 3.79 -6.99 -23.74
N ASN A 286 3.58 -7.23 -25.03
CA ASN A 286 3.08 -6.20 -25.94
C ASN A 286 1.68 -5.70 -25.55
N VAL A 287 0.81 -6.58 -25.04
CA VAL A 287 -0.51 -6.17 -24.54
C VAL A 287 -0.39 -5.30 -23.30
N ILE A 288 0.52 -5.63 -22.39
CA ILE A 288 0.84 -4.80 -21.21
C ILE A 288 1.31 -3.43 -21.67
N MET A 289 2.34 -3.37 -22.52
CA MET A 289 2.92 -2.11 -23.01
C MET A 289 1.92 -1.23 -23.74
N ALA A 290 1.07 -1.81 -24.59
CA ALA A 290 0.02 -1.05 -25.25
C ALA A 290 -0.98 -0.48 -24.24
N SER A 291 -1.42 -1.27 -23.25
CA SER A 291 -2.36 -0.80 -22.22
C SER A 291 -1.74 0.30 -21.35
N THR A 292 -0.50 0.12 -20.89
CA THR A 292 0.21 1.13 -20.08
C THR A 292 0.40 2.44 -20.88
N TYR A 293 0.67 2.36 -22.18
CA TYR A 293 0.77 3.55 -23.03
C TYR A 293 -0.58 4.25 -23.20
N ASP A 294 -1.65 3.50 -23.49
CA ASP A 294 -2.97 4.05 -23.81
C ASP A 294 -3.75 4.53 -22.56
N PHE A 295 -3.54 3.90 -21.40
CA PHE A 295 -4.35 4.08 -20.18
C PHE A 295 -3.55 4.31 -18.90
N ALA A 296 -2.22 4.42 -18.99
CA ALA A 296 -1.29 4.52 -17.84
C ALA A 296 -1.34 3.31 -16.89
N GLU A 297 -1.99 2.20 -17.27
CA GLU A 297 -2.17 0.99 -16.45
C GLU A 297 -2.20 -0.29 -17.28
N PRO A 298 -1.83 -1.46 -16.71
CA PRO A 298 -1.38 -1.64 -15.33
C PRO A 298 0.08 -1.20 -15.13
N GLY A 299 0.44 -0.93 -13.87
CA GLY A 299 1.83 -0.89 -13.42
C GLY A 299 2.43 -2.30 -13.36
N PHE A 300 3.71 -2.40 -13.03
CA PHE A 300 4.37 -3.68 -12.78
C PHE A 300 5.17 -3.64 -11.49
N ILE A 301 5.09 -4.74 -10.74
CA ILE A 301 5.85 -4.98 -9.51
C ILE A 301 6.74 -6.18 -9.81
N LEU A 302 8.06 -5.99 -9.73
CA LEU A 302 9.03 -7.07 -9.86
C LEU A 302 9.01 -7.90 -8.57
N ILE A 303 8.06 -8.81 -8.46
CA ILE A 303 7.67 -9.42 -7.19
C ILE A 303 8.78 -10.28 -6.58
N ASP A 304 9.58 -10.94 -7.43
CA ASP A 304 10.74 -11.70 -6.99
C ASP A 304 11.78 -10.79 -6.34
N LYS A 305 12.00 -9.59 -6.90
CA LYS A 305 12.96 -8.62 -6.35
C LYS A 305 12.47 -8.00 -5.05
N VAL A 306 11.16 -7.75 -4.96
CA VAL A 306 10.53 -7.31 -3.71
C VAL A 306 10.81 -8.33 -2.59
N ASN A 307 10.60 -9.62 -2.84
CA ASN A 307 10.81 -10.65 -1.82
C ASN A 307 12.28 -10.98 -1.57
N GLU A 308 13.14 -10.97 -2.60
CA GLU A 308 14.61 -11.14 -2.44
C GLU A 308 15.23 -10.05 -1.57
N MET A 309 14.71 -8.81 -1.66
CA MET A 309 15.18 -7.66 -0.90
C MET A 309 14.36 -7.41 0.38
N ASN A 310 13.41 -8.29 0.71
CA ASN A 310 12.61 -8.15 1.92
C ASN A 310 13.45 -8.52 3.15
N ASN A 311 13.64 -7.59 4.08
CA ASN A 311 14.39 -7.85 5.32
C ASN A 311 13.70 -8.89 6.23
N ASN A 312 12.39 -9.12 6.07
CA ASN A 312 11.59 -10.05 6.84
C ASN A 312 11.23 -11.34 6.08
N TRP A 313 11.93 -11.65 4.97
CA TRP A 313 11.64 -12.78 4.07
C TRP A 313 11.43 -14.15 4.77
N PHE A 314 11.98 -14.34 5.97
CA PHE A 314 11.91 -15.58 6.71
C PHE A 314 10.54 -15.84 7.39
N CYS A 315 9.69 -14.82 7.52
CA CYS A 315 8.39 -14.94 8.19
C CYS A 315 7.22 -14.32 7.42
N GLU A 316 7.45 -13.70 6.27
CA GLU A 316 6.41 -13.07 5.47
C GLU A 316 6.71 -13.18 3.97
N GLU A 317 5.64 -13.19 3.17
CA GLU A 317 5.70 -13.07 1.71
C GLU A 317 4.91 -11.84 1.29
N ILE A 318 5.48 -11.05 0.39
CA ILE A 318 4.85 -9.85 -0.13
C ILE A 318 4.24 -10.17 -1.49
N ARG A 319 2.95 -9.91 -1.63
CA ARG A 319 2.18 -10.08 -2.89
C ARG A 319 1.35 -8.86 -3.28
N ALA A 320 1.39 -7.80 -2.47
CA ALA A 320 0.70 -6.55 -2.75
C ALA A 320 1.51 -5.36 -2.24
N THR A 321 1.09 -4.17 -2.66
CA THR A 321 1.61 -2.89 -2.17
C THR A 321 0.46 -2.05 -1.67
N ASN A 322 0.78 -0.99 -0.96
CA ASN A 322 -0.17 0.10 -0.73
C ASN A 322 -0.64 0.73 -2.07
N PRO A 323 -1.70 1.58 -2.06
CA PRO A 323 -2.28 2.20 -3.26
C PRO A 323 -1.30 2.92 -4.19
N CYS A 324 -0.22 3.48 -3.66
CA CYS A 324 0.72 4.28 -4.42
C CYS A 324 1.92 3.47 -4.96
N GLY A 325 2.06 2.19 -4.56
CA GLY A 325 3.09 1.28 -5.07
C GLY A 325 4.49 1.42 -4.45
N GLU A 326 4.69 2.36 -3.52
CA GLU A 326 5.98 2.68 -2.91
C GLU A 326 6.30 1.83 -1.67
N GLN A 327 5.33 1.14 -1.08
CA GLN A 327 5.51 0.24 0.05
C GLN A 327 4.93 -1.14 -0.27
N PRO A 328 5.79 -2.10 -0.64
CA PRO A 328 5.46 -3.51 -0.62
C PRO A 328 5.27 -3.96 0.83
N LEU A 329 4.12 -4.56 1.12
CA LEU A 329 3.73 -4.91 2.49
C LEU A 329 3.17 -6.34 2.53
N PRO A 330 3.41 -7.08 3.61
CA PRO A 330 2.80 -8.39 3.80
C PRO A 330 1.29 -8.25 4.05
N PRO A 331 0.53 -9.37 4.05
CA PRO A 331 -0.86 -9.39 4.51
C PRO A 331 -1.02 -8.72 5.88
N TYR A 332 -2.03 -7.86 6.03
CA TYR A 332 -2.25 -7.00 7.20
C TYR A 332 -1.12 -5.98 7.51
N GLY A 333 -0.15 -5.82 6.61
CA GLY A 333 0.89 -4.81 6.74
C GLY A 333 0.31 -3.39 6.69
N SER A 334 0.91 -2.48 7.46
CA SER A 334 0.49 -1.08 7.54
C SER A 334 1.64 -0.13 7.21
N CYS A 335 1.26 1.03 6.69
CA CYS A 335 2.17 2.02 6.14
C CYS A 335 2.16 3.30 6.98
N LEU A 336 3.26 3.51 7.68
CA LEU A 336 3.53 4.68 8.51
C LEU A 336 4.53 5.56 7.78
N LEU A 337 4.07 6.72 7.32
CA LEU A 337 4.83 7.54 6.40
C LEU A 337 5.12 8.92 6.96
N GLY A 338 6.17 9.50 6.40
CA GLY A 338 6.56 10.87 6.58
C GLY A 338 7.58 11.25 5.51
N SER A 339 7.82 12.54 5.36
CA SER A 339 8.88 13.05 4.50
C SER A 339 9.74 14.06 5.24
N ILE A 340 10.97 14.24 4.78
CA ILE A 340 11.88 15.27 5.28
C ILE A 340 12.12 16.26 4.14
N ASN A 341 11.89 17.55 4.40
CA ASN A 341 12.17 18.60 3.43
C ASN A 341 13.68 18.85 3.33
N LEU A 342 14.33 18.17 2.37
CA LEU A 342 15.78 18.24 2.12
C LEU A 342 16.30 19.67 1.91
N THR A 343 15.47 20.60 1.43
CA THR A 343 15.88 21.98 1.19
C THR A 343 16.18 22.74 2.49
N ARG A 344 15.64 22.32 3.64
CA ARG A 344 15.93 22.95 4.95
C ARG A 344 17.36 22.69 5.44
N PHE A 345 18.07 21.74 4.83
CA PHE A 345 19.43 21.36 5.19
C PHE A 345 20.47 21.92 4.21
N VAL A 346 20.07 22.76 3.25
CA VAL A 346 21.03 23.45 2.36
C VAL A 346 21.43 24.78 2.99
N GLU A 347 22.70 24.89 3.39
CA GLU A 347 23.30 26.13 3.86
C GLU A 347 23.85 26.92 2.67
N ASN A 348 23.78 28.25 2.73
CA ASN A 348 24.17 29.17 1.65
C ASN A 348 23.60 28.78 0.25
N PRO A 349 22.28 28.55 0.13
CA PRO A 349 21.70 28.10 -1.13
C PRO A 349 21.92 29.14 -2.24
N PHE A 350 22.12 28.65 -3.46
CA PHE A 350 22.37 29.47 -4.66
C PHE A 350 23.66 30.31 -4.61
N THR A 351 24.63 29.94 -3.77
CA THR A 351 25.99 30.53 -3.78
C THR A 351 27.05 29.47 -4.11
N ALA A 352 28.31 29.90 -4.28
CA ALA A 352 29.43 28.98 -4.52
C ALA A 352 29.80 28.15 -3.26
N GLU A 353 29.35 28.59 -2.08
CA GLU A 353 29.58 27.99 -0.77
C GLU A 353 28.41 27.09 -0.31
N ALA A 354 27.50 26.73 -1.22
CA ALA A 354 26.35 25.89 -0.92
C ALA A 354 26.80 24.51 -0.41
N LEU A 355 26.30 24.11 0.75
CA LEU A 355 26.65 22.84 1.39
C LEU A 355 25.43 22.21 2.06
N PHE A 356 25.41 20.88 2.13
CA PHE A 356 24.34 20.14 2.80
C PHE A 356 24.73 19.84 4.25
N ASN A 357 23.89 20.24 5.20
CA ASN A 357 24.08 19.99 6.62
C ASN A 357 23.66 18.55 6.98
N TRP A 358 24.62 17.63 6.81
CA TRP A 358 24.43 16.21 7.10
C TRP A 358 24.15 15.93 8.59
N ASP A 359 24.77 16.68 9.49
CA ASP A 359 24.63 16.48 10.93
C ASP A 359 23.19 16.77 11.39
N GLN A 360 22.62 17.91 10.96
CA GLN A 360 21.24 18.27 11.27
C GLN A 360 20.25 17.33 10.58
N PHE A 361 20.52 16.93 9.33
CA PHE A 361 19.68 15.96 8.63
C PHE A 361 19.63 14.62 9.37
N GLN A 362 20.79 14.13 9.83
CA GLN A 362 20.87 12.88 10.60
C GLN A 362 20.10 12.99 11.92
N GLU A 363 20.17 14.12 12.62
CA GLU A 363 19.42 14.32 13.86
C GLU A 363 17.91 14.39 13.62
N VAL A 364 17.45 15.13 12.61
CA VAL A 364 16.03 15.18 12.24
C VAL A 364 15.52 13.80 11.84
N ALA A 365 16.27 13.06 11.02
CA ALA A 365 15.90 11.71 10.62
C ALA A 365 15.77 10.77 11.84
N ALA A 366 16.74 10.78 12.75
CA ALA A 366 16.70 9.93 13.95
C ALA A 366 15.50 10.24 14.86
N VAL A 367 15.22 11.52 15.11
CA VAL A 367 14.07 11.93 15.92
C VAL A 367 12.76 11.60 15.20
N PHE A 368 12.71 11.77 13.90
CA PHE A 368 11.50 11.51 13.12
C PHE A 368 11.19 10.02 13.03
N THR A 369 12.20 9.15 12.91
CA THR A 369 12.01 7.70 13.04
C THR A 369 11.38 7.33 14.38
N ARG A 370 11.86 7.91 15.49
CA ARG A 370 11.25 7.67 16.81
C ARG A 370 9.83 8.25 16.91
N MET A 371 9.57 9.39 16.29
CA MET A 371 8.22 9.97 16.21
C MET A 371 7.25 9.04 15.49
N LEU A 372 7.66 8.45 14.35
CA LEU A 372 6.85 7.52 13.58
C LEU A 372 6.63 6.18 14.30
N ASP A 373 7.60 5.72 15.09
CA ASP A 373 7.45 4.56 15.96
C ASP A 373 6.30 4.76 16.98
N ASN A 374 6.19 5.94 17.59
CA ASN A 374 5.08 6.25 18.50
C ASN A 374 3.71 6.34 17.80
N VAL A 375 3.66 6.51 16.48
CA VAL A 375 2.39 6.47 15.74
C VAL A 375 1.77 5.08 15.77
N VAL A 376 2.60 4.02 15.83
CA VAL A 376 2.15 2.62 15.95
C VAL A 376 1.19 2.46 17.13
N GLU A 377 1.48 3.11 18.25
CA GLU A 377 0.72 3.00 19.50
C GLU A 377 -0.65 3.71 19.45
N ILE A 378 -0.83 4.69 18.56
CA ILE A 378 -2.08 5.46 18.43
C ILE A 378 -2.72 5.30 17.05
N ASN A 379 -2.54 4.14 16.43
CA ASN A 379 -2.90 3.88 15.04
C ASN A 379 -4.41 4.00 14.74
N GLY A 380 -5.28 3.53 15.64
CA GLY A 380 -6.74 3.59 15.47
C GLY A 380 -7.29 2.81 14.27
N LEU A 381 -6.62 1.74 13.82
CA LEU A 381 -7.14 0.88 12.75
C LEU A 381 -8.36 0.06 13.25
N PRO A 382 -9.43 -0.06 12.45
CA PRO A 382 -10.68 -0.72 12.87
C PRO A 382 -10.73 -2.22 12.53
N LEU A 383 -9.57 -2.90 12.49
CA LEU A 383 -9.42 -4.30 12.08
C LEU A 383 -9.02 -5.19 13.25
#